data_AF-A0A3A0F2X0-F1
#
_entry.id   AF-A0A3A0F2X0-F1
#
_cell.length_a   1.000
_cell.length_b   1.000
_cell.length_c   1.000
_cell.angle_alpha   90.00
_cell.angle_beta   90.00
_cell.angle_gamma   90.00
#
_symmetry.space_group_name_H-M   'P 1'
#
loop_
_entity.id
_entity.type
_entity.pdbx_description
1 polymer ?
#
loop_
_entity_poly.entity_id
_entity_poly.type
_entity_poly.pdbx_seq_one_letter_code
_entity_poly.pdbx_strand_id
1 'polypeptide(L)' 'MREIAIVTGASRGLGAAIAERLLAPDRLLVCVARSGNDPLVARAR' A
#
# COMPACT_ATOMS: atom_id res chain seq x y z
N MET A 1 -3.97 15.41 12.85
CA MET A 1 -3.35 14.10 13.15
C MET A 1 -3.33 13.33 11.83
N ARG A 2 -2.20 12.72 11.44
CA ARG A 2 -2.11 11.97 10.17
C ARG A 2 -2.47 10.50 10.41
N GLU A 3 -3.38 9.94 9.61
CA GLU A 3 -3.75 8.53 9.68
C GLU A 3 -2.62 7.65 9.11
N ILE A 4 -2.34 6.52 9.78
CA ILE A 4 -1.35 5.54 9.34
C ILE A 4 -2.04 4.20 9.13
N ALA A 5 -1.90 3.63 7.94
CA ALA A 5 -2.38 2.28 7.62
C ALA A 5 -1.19 1.37 7.29
N ILE A 6 -1.16 0.18 7.88
CA ILE A 6 -0.14 -0.84 7.60
C ILE A 6 -0.84 -2.02 6.93
N VAL A 7 -0.39 -2.39 5.74
CA VAL A 7 -0.90 -3.56 5.01
C VAL A 7 0.21 -4.58 4.87
N THR A 8 0.03 -5.75 5.49
CA THR A 8 0.91 -6.91 5.31
C THR A 8 0.43 -7.76 4.15
N GLY A 9 1.35 -8.44 3.46
CA GLY A 9 1.02 -9.21 2.26
C GLY A 9 0.63 -8.33 1.06
N ALA A 10 1.07 -7.07 1.04
CA ALA A 10 0.71 -6.07 0.02
C ALA A 10 1.30 -6.32 -1.39
N SER A 11 2.04 -7.42 -1.58
CA SER A 11 2.73 -7.66 -2.85
C SER A 11 1.82 -8.15 -3.98
N ARG A 12 0.68 -8.80 -3.67
CA ARG A 12 -0.25 -9.34 -4.66
C ARG A 12 -1.63 -9.64 -4.07
N GLY A 13 -2.58 -10.00 -4.92
CA GLY A 13 -3.92 -10.45 -4.52
C GLY A 13 -4.66 -9.41 -3.68
N LEU A 14 -5.36 -9.87 -2.64
CA LEU A 14 -6.19 -9.00 -1.80
C LEU A 14 -5.39 -7.91 -1.09
N GLY A 15 -4.20 -8.22 -0.58
CA GLY A 15 -3.35 -7.23 0.11
C GLY A 15 -2.95 -6.08 -0.80
N ALA A 16 -2.59 -6.38 -2.06
CA ALA A 16 -2.30 -5.34 -3.05
C ALA A 16 -3.53 -4.49 -3.39
N ALA A 17 -4.70 -5.10 -3.56
CA ALA A 17 -5.94 -4.38 -3.84
C ALA A 17 -6.35 -3.45 -2.69
N ILE A 18 -6.21 -3.91 -1.44
CA ILE A 18 -6.45 -3.09 -0.25
C ILE A 18 -5.47 -1.92 -0.21
N ALA A 19 -4.18 -2.17 -0.37
CA ALA A 19 -3.16 -1.12 -0.35
C ALA A 19 -3.44 -0.06 -1.43
N GLU A 20 -3.83 -0.48 -2.63
CA GLU A 20 -4.18 0.43 -3.71
C GLU A 20 -5.40 1.32 -3.38
N ARG A 21 -6.41 0.77 -2.70
CA ARG A 21 -7.58 1.55 -2.24
C ARG A 21 -7.26 2.48 -1.08
N LEU A 22 -6.21 2.19 -0.31
CA LEU A 22 -5.80 3.01 0.82
C LEU A 22 -4.85 4.16 0.42
N LEU A 23 -4.41 4.22 -0.84
CA LEU A 23 -3.63 5.34 -1.37
C LEU A 23 -4.45 6.63 -1.26
N ALA A 24 -3.94 7.59 -0.48
CA ALA A 24 -4.54 8.91 -0.30
C ALA A 24 -3.45 9.93 0.05
N PRO A 25 -3.57 11.19 -0.39
CA PRO A 25 -2.55 12.22 -0.18
C PRO A 25 -2.35 12.60 1.30
N ASP A 26 -3.37 12.43 2.12
CA ASP A 26 -3.39 12.76 3.56
C ASP A 26 -3.10 11.56 4.47
N ARG A 27 -2.86 10.37 3.91
CA ARG A 27 -2.55 9.15 4.67
C ARG A 27 -1.08 8.76 4.53
N LEU A 28 -0.53 8.10 5.54
CA LEU A 28 0.70 7.33 5.41
C LEU A 28 0.35 5.85 5.26
N LEU A 29 0.65 5.28 4.10
CA LEU A 29 0.46 3.85 3.84
C LEU A 29 1.82 3.13 3.88
N VAL A 30 1.94 2.14 4.77
CA VAL A 30 3.12 1.28 4.87
C VAL A 30 2.76 -0.12 4.35
N CYS A 31 3.43 -0.55 3.30
CA CYS A 31 3.26 -1.88 2.72
C CYS A 31 4.39 -2.80 3.17
N VAL A 32 4.05 -3.97 3.73
CA VAL A 32 5.03 -4.96 4.18
C VAL A 32 4.80 -6.28 3.44
N ALA A 33 5.81 -6.75 2.72
CA ALA A 33 5.78 -8.02 2.02
C ALA A 33 7.20 -8.58 1.82
N ARG A 34 7.31 -9.87 1.48
CA ARG A 34 8.59 -10.54 1.17
C ARG A 34 9.17 -10.16 -0.19
N SER A 35 8.34 -9.61 -1.08
CA SER A 35 8.70 -9.17 -2.43
C SER A 35 8.01 -7.84 -2.72
N GLY A 36 8.58 -7.03 -3.62
CA GLY A 36 8.00 -5.75 -4.04
C GLY A 36 6.71 -5.88 -4.86
N ASN A 37 6.10 -4.73 -5.15
CA ASN A 37 4.95 -4.56 -6.05
C ASN A 37 5.13 -3.25 -6.84
N ASP A 38 5.87 -3.31 -7.94
CA ASP A 38 6.21 -2.15 -8.75
C ASP A 38 4.99 -1.40 -9.29
N PRO A 39 3.90 -2.08 -9.74
CA PRO A 39 2.67 -1.39 -10.13
C PRO A 39 2.08 -0.52 -9.01
N LEU A 40 2.04 -1.01 -7.76
CA LEU A 40 1.54 -0.25 -6.63
C LEU A 40 2.45 0.95 -6.31
N VAL A 41 3.77 0.77 -6.39
CA VAL A 41 4.74 1.87 -6.19
C VAL A 41 4.57 2.94 -7.26
N ALA A 42 4.34 2.56 -8.52
CA ALA A 42 4.10 3.52 -9.60
C ALA A 42 2.83 4.36 -9.37
N ARG A 43 1.79 3.79 -8.75
CA ARG A 43 0.56 4.49 -8.39
C ARG A 43 0.69 5.41 -7.17
N ALA A 44 1.74 5.25 -6.37
CA ALA A 44 1.97 6.02 -5.15
C ALA A 44 2.85 7.28 -5.38
N ARG A 45 3.27 7.53 -6.62
CA ARG A 45 4.00 8.74 -7.04
C ARG A 45 3.03 9.85 -7.40
#